data_AF-A0A923J4U4-F1
#
_entry.id   AF-A0A923J4U4-F1
#
_cell.length_a   1.000
_cell.length_b   1.000
_cell.length_c   1.000
_cell.angle_alpha   90.00
_cell.angle_beta   90.00
_cell.angle_gamma   90.00
#
_symmetry.space_group_name_H-M   'P 1'
#
loop_
_entity.id
_entity.type
_entity.pdbx_description
1 polymer ?
#
loop_
_entity_poly.entity_id
_entity_poly.type
_entity_poly.pdbx_seq_one_letter_code
_entity_poly.pdbx_strand_id
1 'polypeptide(L)'
;MRHFPFKTLILCVLLPPFVYVFSIQFLEKSIQARYDEALAAAYTGDTRHLFDGSVRLQDAIRENVDRFMSSRKLPDWGVRVNVTVKTRDGIYLYPDAYDDPKSDLSGLDSIAIARENFRLLNDGLIKTVDVKVEQNTLISNSILLSCVIVSLLVLFLFYRRGVNKINEEERAKQEVINGLANERQKSLSQLGRLESQRILLSEKIDLMKAELDHERQKASATEDEMMDELVALEEKISENLAQQDQQLQETNNLKEKIKQFEKENEAKNRQLLKGVDAVRKRFSALYKKITIHEKAIEGFADLTEELKIKAEEVVHQLNDDPKMVQIKRKVFGKKSRETVFEVIFAYKGRLYFRNISGNRVEILVIGTKLTQNKDLAFLDKL
;
A
#
# COMPACT_ATOMS: atom_id res chain seq x y z
N MET A 1 -36.27 37.61 6.89
CA MET A 1 -37.17 38.38 7.79
C MET A 1 -36.66 38.55 9.25
N ARG A 2 -35.48 38.05 9.65
CA ARG A 2 -34.98 38.16 11.04
C ARG A 2 -34.37 39.51 11.44
N HIS A 3 -34.08 40.39 10.47
CA HIS A 3 -33.34 41.64 10.70
C HIS A 3 -34.12 42.90 10.33
N PHE A 4 -35.44 42.80 10.18
CA PHE A 4 -36.29 43.99 10.11
C PHE A 4 -36.83 44.23 11.53
N PRO A 5 -36.19 45.09 12.34
CA PRO A 5 -36.66 45.33 13.69
C PRO A 5 -38.02 46.03 13.59
N PHE A 6 -39.09 45.25 13.77
CA PHE A 6 -40.46 45.75 13.86
C PHE A 6 -40.57 46.90 14.87
N LYS A 7 -39.73 46.88 15.91
CA LYS A 7 -39.53 47.95 16.88
C LYS A 7 -39.13 49.30 16.25
N THR A 8 -38.24 49.30 15.26
CA THR A 8 -37.79 50.53 14.57
C THR A 8 -38.86 51.05 13.61
N LEU A 9 -39.65 50.15 12.99
CA LEU A 9 -40.80 50.53 12.18
C LEU A 9 -41.90 51.18 13.03
N ILE A 10 -42.26 50.56 14.17
CA ILE A 10 -43.21 51.14 15.13
C ILE A 10 -42.74 52.50 15.62
N LEU A 11 -41.46 52.62 15.98
CA LEU A 11 -40.88 53.88 16.45
C LEU A 11 -40.95 54.97 15.35
N CYS A 12 -40.59 54.66 14.10
CA CYS A 12 -40.66 55.63 13.00
C CYS A 12 -42.08 56.05 12.62
N VAL A 13 -43.09 55.22 12.88
CA VAL A 13 -44.50 55.55 12.62
C VAL A 13 -45.09 56.36 13.78
N LEU A 14 -44.72 56.05 15.02
CA LEU A 14 -45.31 56.64 16.22
C LEU A 14 -44.61 57.94 16.64
N LEU A 15 -43.32 58.10 16.34
CA LEU A 15 -42.53 59.29 16.69
C LEU A 15 -42.93 60.59 15.94
N PRO A 16 -43.25 60.60 14.62
CA PRO A 16 -43.61 61.83 13.91
C PRO A 16 -44.83 62.55 14.51
N PRO A 17 -45.95 61.89 14.85
CA PRO A 17 -47.08 62.54 15.52
C PRO A 17 -46.70 63.20 16.86
N PHE A 18 -45.88 62.54 17.67
CA PHE A 18 -45.42 63.08 18.95
C PHE A 18 -44.51 64.31 18.75
N VAL A 19 -43.55 64.22 17.85
CA VAL A 19 -42.64 65.33 17.53
C VAL A 19 -43.43 66.51 16.93
N TYR A 20 -44.44 66.23 16.11
CA TYR A 20 -45.31 67.24 15.53
C TYR A 20 -46.11 68.00 16.59
N VAL A 21 -46.80 67.30 17.50
CA VAL A 21 -47.57 67.94 18.58
C VAL A 21 -46.65 68.79 19.47
N PHE A 22 -45.48 68.25 19.83
CA PHE A 22 -44.52 68.98 20.65
C PHE A 22 -43.95 70.21 19.92
N SER A 23 -43.70 70.10 18.61
CA SER A 23 -43.20 71.23 17.81
C SER A 23 -44.23 72.35 17.70
N ILE A 24 -45.52 72.03 17.56
CA ILE A 24 -46.59 73.04 17.55
C ILE A 24 -46.72 73.72 18.91
N GLN A 25 -46.76 72.95 20.01
CA GLN A 25 -46.87 73.52 21.36
C GLN A 25 -45.67 74.43 21.70
N PHE A 26 -44.47 74.03 21.29
CA PHE A 26 -43.27 74.86 21.48
C PHE A 26 -43.34 76.15 20.66
N LEU A 27 -43.82 76.07 19.42
CA LEU A 27 -44.00 77.22 18.55
C LEU A 27 -45.06 78.18 19.11
N GLU A 28 -46.21 77.68 19.56
CA GLU A 28 -47.27 78.47 20.20
C GLU A 28 -46.74 79.21 21.43
N LYS A 29 -46.04 78.50 22.33
CA LYS A 29 -45.46 79.10 23.54
C LYS A 29 -44.39 80.14 23.22
N SER A 30 -43.53 79.87 22.23
CA SER A 30 -42.46 80.79 21.83
C SER A 30 -43.02 82.06 21.19
N ILE A 31 -44.07 81.93 20.37
CA ILE A 31 -44.80 83.06 19.83
C ILE A 31 -45.48 83.80 20.99
N GLN A 32 -46.31 83.16 21.81
CA GLN A 32 -47.00 83.77 22.95
C GLN A 32 -46.05 84.62 23.83
N ALA A 33 -44.91 84.07 24.23
CA ALA A 33 -43.93 84.79 25.05
C ALA A 33 -43.38 86.07 24.37
N ARG A 34 -43.08 86.00 23.06
CA ARG A 34 -42.63 87.17 22.29
C ARG A 34 -43.73 88.23 22.14
N TYR A 35 -44.99 87.81 22.07
CA TYR A 35 -46.12 88.71 21.92
C TYR A 35 -46.50 89.36 23.25
N ASP A 36 -46.45 88.63 24.36
CA ASP A 36 -46.65 89.20 25.70
C ASP A 36 -45.63 90.31 26.00
N GLU A 37 -44.35 90.08 25.66
CA GLU A 37 -43.28 91.07 25.83
C GLU A 37 -43.48 92.30 24.93
N ALA A 38 -43.84 92.08 23.66
CA ALA A 38 -44.06 93.16 22.71
C ALA A 38 -45.33 93.98 23.03
N LEU A 39 -46.39 93.34 23.56
CA LEU A 39 -47.59 94.01 24.03
C LEU A 39 -47.32 94.81 25.32
N ALA A 40 -46.47 94.29 26.21
CA ALA A 40 -46.05 95.02 27.42
C ALA A 40 -45.36 96.35 27.08
N ALA A 41 -44.48 96.35 26.07
CA ALA A 41 -43.79 97.55 25.59
C ALA A 41 -44.72 98.57 24.90
N ALA A 42 -45.71 98.10 24.12
CA ALA A 42 -46.68 98.99 23.45
C ALA A 42 -47.61 99.71 24.43
N TYR A 43 -47.91 99.08 25.58
CA TYR A 43 -48.79 99.64 26.62
C TYR A 43 -48.16 100.74 27.48
N THR A 44 -46.84 100.90 27.47
CA THR A 44 -46.13 101.90 28.29
C THR A 44 -45.95 103.25 27.58
N GLY A 45 -46.55 103.42 26.40
CA GLY A 45 -46.55 104.66 25.62
C GLY A 45 -47.37 105.80 26.24
N ASP A 46 -46.87 107.02 26.06
CA ASP A 46 -47.28 108.32 26.61
C ASP A 46 -48.58 108.39 27.44
N THR A 47 -48.46 108.07 28.74
CA THR A 47 -49.58 108.06 29.69
C THR A 47 -50.12 109.46 30.02
N ARG A 48 -49.47 110.53 29.56
CA ARG A 48 -49.84 111.92 29.84
C ARG A 48 -51.25 112.27 29.37
N HIS A 49 -51.65 111.76 28.20
CA HIS A 49 -52.97 112.01 27.61
C HIS A 49 -54.12 111.30 28.34
N LEU A 50 -53.81 110.24 29.08
CA LEU A 50 -54.80 109.48 29.88
C LEU A 50 -55.14 110.17 31.20
N PHE A 51 -54.18 110.88 31.79
CA PHE A 51 -54.36 111.60 33.06
C PHE A 51 -55.01 112.99 32.88
N ASP A 52 -54.92 113.58 31.69
CA ASP A 52 -55.58 114.86 31.35
C ASP A 52 -57.06 114.68 30.91
N GLY A 53 -57.59 113.45 30.96
CA GLY A 53 -58.98 113.14 30.60
C GLY A 53 -59.29 113.28 29.10
N SER A 54 -58.29 113.56 28.27
CA SER A 54 -58.45 113.81 26.83
C SER A 54 -58.84 112.57 26.02
N VAL A 55 -58.55 111.37 26.53
CA VAL A 55 -58.86 110.09 25.89
C VAL A 55 -59.29 109.07 26.95
N ARG A 56 -60.29 108.24 26.65
CA ARG A 56 -60.67 107.10 27.50
C ARG A 56 -59.62 105.99 27.42
N LEU A 57 -59.32 105.37 28.55
CA LEU A 57 -58.35 104.26 28.62
C LEU A 57 -58.70 103.11 27.65
N GLN A 58 -59.99 102.84 27.45
CA GLN A 58 -60.50 101.81 26.53
C GLN A 58 -60.16 102.12 25.06
N ASP A 59 -60.32 103.37 24.62
CA ASP A 59 -60.04 103.80 23.24
C ASP A 59 -58.54 103.79 22.94
N ALA A 60 -57.72 104.24 23.89
CA ALA A 60 -56.27 104.19 23.77
C ALA A 60 -55.73 102.74 23.72
N ILE A 61 -56.33 101.84 24.50
CA ILE A 61 -56.03 100.40 24.47
C ILE A 61 -56.39 99.81 23.11
N ARG A 62 -57.57 100.13 22.58
CA ARG A 62 -58.03 99.66 21.27
C ARG A 62 -57.10 100.11 20.14
N GLU A 63 -56.79 101.40 20.05
CA GLU A 63 -55.92 101.91 19.00
C GLU A 63 -54.52 101.30 19.06
N ASN A 64 -53.97 101.12 20.26
CA ASN A 64 -52.66 100.50 20.43
C ASN A 64 -52.66 99.00 20.09
N VAL A 65 -53.71 98.26 20.47
CA VAL A 65 -53.87 96.84 20.11
C VAL A 65 -54.13 96.67 18.61
N ASP A 66 -54.96 97.51 18.00
CA ASP A 66 -55.23 97.48 16.55
C ASP A 66 -54.00 97.86 15.73
N ARG A 67 -53.23 98.87 16.16
CA ARG A 67 -51.95 99.23 15.55
C ARG A 67 -50.93 98.10 15.70
N PHE A 68 -50.89 97.43 16.85
CA PHE A 68 -50.03 96.27 17.09
C PHE A 68 -50.40 95.08 16.18
N MET A 69 -51.70 94.78 16.03
CA MET A 69 -52.21 93.71 15.16
C MET A 69 -51.98 94.01 13.67
N SER A 70 -52.16 95.25 13.24
CA SER A 70 -52.01 95.68 11.83
C SER A 70 -50.55 95.74 11.37
N SER A 71 -49.60 95.99 12.29
CA SER A 71 -48.19 96.18 11.97
C SER A 71 -47.44 94.89 11.58
N ARG A 72 -48.03 93.70 11.78
CA ARG A 72 -47.34 92.43 11.54
C ARG A 72 -48.14 91.44 10.69
N LYS A 73 -47.46 90.86 9.69
CA LYS A 73 -47.98 89.90 8.70
C LYS A 73 -48.19 88.47 9.25
N LEU A 74 -48.75 88.30 10.44
CA LEU A 74 -49.08 86.99 11.00
C LEU A 74 -50.41 86.38 10.56
N PRO A 75 -51.45 87.18 10.24
CA PRO A 75 -52.70 86.61 9.73
C PRO A 75 -52.47 85.78 8.46
N ASP A 76 -51.53 86.20 7.61
CA ASP A 76 -51.17 85.52 6.36
C ASP A 76 -50.56 84.13 6.57
N TRP A 77 -50.00 83.87 7.76
CA TRP A 77 -49.33 82.61 8.11
C TRP A 77 -50.22 81.70 8.98
N GLY A 78 -51.48 82.09 9.19
CA GLY A 78 -52.50 81.27 9.84
C GLY A 78 -52.45 81.24 11.37
N VAL A 79 -51.77 82.21 11.99
CA VAL A 79 -51.71 82.34 13.45
C VAL A 79 -52.84 83.25 13.91
N ARG A 80 -53.81 82.72 14.67
CA ARG A 80 -54.83 83.55 15.32
C ARG A 80 -54.32 84.00 16.69
N VAL A 81 -54.07 85.29 16.82
CA VAL A 81 -53.68 85.93 18.08
C VAL A 81 -54.92 86.59 18.67
N ASN A 82 -55.41 86.07 19.79
CA ASN A 82 -56.49 86.66 20.55
C ASN A 82 -55.89 87.40 21.75
N VAL A 83 -55.95 88.74 21.71
CA VAL A 83 -55.52 89.58 22.84
C VAL A 83 -56.72 89.85 23.72
N THR A 84 -56.63 89.50 25.00
CA THR A 84 -57.66 89.83 25.99
C THR A 84 -57.05 90.67 27.10
N VAL A 85 -57.71 91.78 27.44
CA VAL A 85 -57.24 92.72 28.46
C VAL A 85 -58.34 92.87 29.51
N LYS A 86 -58.02 92.55 30.77
CA LYS A 86 -58.97 92.56 31.88
C LYS A 86 -58.43 93.39 33.05
N THR A 87 -59.31 94.05 33.79
CA THR A 87 -58.98 94.57 35.12
C THR A 87 -58.96 93.42 36.14
N ARG A 88 -58.32 93.63 37.30
CA ARG A 88 -58.31 92.67 38.41
C ARG A 88 -59.73 92.31 38.91
N ASP A 89 -60.68 93.22 38.74
CA ASP A 89 -62.10 93.05 39.06
C ASP A 89 -62.90 92.30 37.97
N GLY A 90 -62.23 91.81 36.91
CA GLY A 90 -62.84 90.97 35.88
C GLY A 90 -63.56 91.74 34.77
N ILE A 91 -63.41 93.07 34.70
CA ILE A 91 -64.00 93.90 33.64
C ILE A 91 -63.12 93.77 32.39
N TYR A 92 -63.72 93.37 31.26
CA TYR A 92 -63.04 93.32 29.96
C TYR A 92 -62.86 94.74 29.42
N LEU A 93 -61.61 95.12 29.18
CA LEU A 93 -61.25 96.38 28.52
C LEU A 93 -61.04 96.18 27.01
N TYR A 94 -60.77 94.95 26.58
CA TYR A 94 -60.68 94.56 25.18
C TYR A 94 -60.84 93.03 25.03
N PRO A 95 -61.62 92.52 24.05
CA PRO A 95 -62.58 93.25 23.19
C PRO A 95 -63.80 93.76 24.00
N ASP A 96 -64.52 94.79 23.51
CA ASP A 96 -65.60 95.48 24.24
C ASP A 96 -66.59 94.49 24.88
N ALA A 97 -66.79 94.59 26.19
CA ALA A 97 -67.89 93.91 26.88
C ALA A 97 -69.21 94.70 26.86
N TYR A 98 -69.18 95.97 26.46
CA TYR A 98 -70.34 96.86 26.44
C TYR A 98 -70.32 97.71 25.17
N ASP A 99 -71.22 97.39 24.22
CA ASP A 99 -71.59 98.27 23.10
C ASP A 99 -72.37 99.47 23.65
N ASP A 100 -71.66 100.44 24.23
CA ASP A 100 -72.29 101.72 24.58
C ASP A 100 -72.02 102.71 23.42
N PRO A 101 -73.06 103.16 22.70
CA PRO A 101 -72.90 103.95 21.48
C PRO A 101 -72.10 105.21 21.78
N LYS A 102 -71.04 105.40 20.99
CA LYS A 102 -70.15 106.58 20.88
C LYS A 102 -70.82 107.84 21.43
N SER A 103 -70.63 108.08 22.72
CA SER A 103 -71.11 109.30 23.35
C SER A 103 -70.08 110.37 23.04
N ASP A 104 -70.45 111.27 22.13
CA ASP A 104 -69.67 112.46 21.76
C ASP A 104 -69.05 113.08 23.02
N LEU A 105 -67.74 113.30 22.99
CA LEU A 105 -66.89 113.92 24.02
C LEU A 105 -67.29 115.37 24.38
N SER A 106 -68.48 115.83 23.98
CA SER A 106 -68.92 117.22 24.03
C SER A 106 -69.77 117.58 25.26
N GLY A 107 -69.68 116.81 26.36
CA GLY A 107 -70.47 117.13 27.56
C GLY A 107 -70.17 116.35 28.84
N LEU A 108 -69.01 115.69 28.95
CA LEU A 108 -68.57 115.01 30.17
C LEU A 108 -67.32 115.70 30.73
N ASP A 109 -67.34 115.99 32.03
CA ASP A 109 -66.29 116.66 32.78
C ASP A 109 -64.96 115.89 32.62
N SER A 110 -63.93 116.51 32.03
CA SER A 110 -62.62 115.87 31.77
C SER A 110 -62.01 115.25 33.05
N ILE A 111 -62.33 115.84 34.19
CA ILE A 111 -61.94 115.37 35.52
C ILE A 111 -62.58 114.00 35.86
N ALA A 112 -63.83 113.75 35.45
CA ALA A 112 -64.51 112.48 35.67
C ALA A 112 -63.88 111.35 34.84
N ILE A 113 -63.53 111.64 33.58
CA ILE A 113 -62.85 110.68 32.70
C ILE A 113 -61.44 110.36 33.23
N ALA A 114 -60.69 111.37 33.66
CA ALA A 114 -59.38 111.19 34.28
C ALA A 114 -59.45 110.35 35.57
N ARG A 115 -60.47 110.56 36.42
CA ARG A 115 -60.69 109.78 37.65
C ARG A 115 -61.01 108.32 37.35
N GLU A 116 -61.85 108.06 36.35
CA GLU A 116 -62.20 106.71 35.93
C GLU A 116 -60.99 105.97 35.33
N ASN A 117 -60.23 106.64 34.46
CA ASN A 117 -58.96 106.12 33.93
C ASN A 117 -57.97 105.80 35.06
N PHE A 118 -57.83 106.69 36.04
CA PHE A 118 -56.96 106.49 37.20
C PHE A 118 -57.40 105.29 38.05
N ARG A 119 -58.71 105.14 38.28
CA ARG A 119 -59.26 103.99 39.02
C ARG A 119 -58.93 102.68 38.30
N LEU A 120 -59.22 102.60 37.01
CA LEU A 120 -58.98 101.39 36.20
C LEU A 120 -57.49 101.04 36.08
N LEU A 121 -56.59 102.03 36.08
CA LEU A 121 -55.14 101.82 36.11
C LEU A 121 -54.67 101.33 37.49
N ASN A 122 -55.21 101.89 38.57
CA ASN A 122 -54.84 101.55 39.94
C ASN A 122 -55.32 100.15 40.35
N ASP A 123 -56.44 99.68 39.78
CA ASP A 123 -56.98 98.33 40.02
C ASP A 123 -56.09 97.23 39.41
N GLY A 124 -55.14 97.60 38.54
CA GLY A 124 -54.16 96.70 37.93
C GLY A 124 -54.74 95.93 36.74
N LEU A 125 -54.05 95.98 35.61
CA LEU A 125 -54.45 95.29 34.38
C LEU A 125 -53.79 93.92 34.28
N ILE A 126 -54.60 92.88 34.14
CA ILE A 126 -54.16 91.52 33.81
C ILE A 126 -54.24 91.37 32.29
N LYS A 127 -53.08 91.12 31.68
CA LYS A 127 -52.93 90.97 30.23
C LYS A 127 -52.75 89.48 29.92
N THR A 128 -53.56 88.96 29.01
CA THR A 128 -53.42 87.58 28.53
C THR A 128 -53.52 87.58 27.00
N VAL A 129 -52.42 87.22 26.35
CA VAL A 129 -52.41 86.95 24.91
C VAL A 129 -52.53 85.44 24.71
N ASP A 130 -53.62 85.00 24.09
CA ASP A 130 -53.79 83.61 23.67
C ASP A 130 -53.47 83.49 22.18
N VAL A 131 -52.38 82.80 21.87
CA VAL A 131 -51.99 82.47 20.50
C VAL A 131 -52.43 81.05 20.20
N LYS A 132 -53.32 80.87 19.23
CA LYS A 132 -53.71 79.55 18.73
C LYS A 132 -53.25 79.39 17.29
N VAL A 133 -52.42 78.40 17.03
CA VAL A 133 -52.05 78.02 15.67
C VAL A 133 -53.11 77.05 15.16
N GLU A 134 -53.84 77.46 14.14
CA GLU A 134 -54.91 76.62 13.59
C GLU A 134 -54.33 75.42 12.85
N GLN A 135 -54.97 74.26 13.04
CA GLN A 135 -54.62 73.04 12.32
C GLN A 135 -54.99 73.24 10.84
N ASN A 136 -54.09 72.84 9.92
CA ASN A 136 -54.15 73.06 8.46
C ASN A 136 -53.56 74.38 7.92
N THR A 137 -52.69 75.03 8.69
CA THR A 137 -51.89 76.17 8.21
C THR A 137 -50.62 75.71 7.49
N LEU A 138 -50.07 76.55 6.60
CA LEU A 138 -48.86 76.20 5.83
C LEU A 138 -47.68 75.79 6.73
N ILE A 139 -47.54 76.43 7.89
CA ILE A 139 -46.51 76.10 8.89
C ILE A 139 -46.74 74.69 9.45
N SER A 140 -47.98 74.40 9.87
CA SER A 140 -48.39 73.09 10.39
C SER A 140 -48.07 71.98 9.37
N ASN A 141 -48.47 72.18 8.12
CA ASN A 141 -48.26 71.20 7.06
C ASN A 141 -46.78 71.04 6.68
N SER A 142 -45.98 72.12 6.71
CA SER A 142 -44.54 72.07 6.47
C SER A 142 -43.80 71.30 7.58
N ILE A 143 -44.17 71.50 8.83
CA ILE A 143 -43.59 70.76 9.97
C ILE A 143 -43.93 69.27 9.85
N LEU A 144 -45.20 68.96 9.55
CA LEU A 144 -45.64 67.57 9.36
C LEU A 144 -44.87 66.88 8.23
N LEU A 145 -44.74 67.55 7.07
CA LEU A 145 -44.00 67.02 5.93
C LEU A 145 -42.53 66.76 6.27
N SER A 146 -41.87 67.71 6.95
CA SER A 146 -40.49 67.54 7.40
C SER A 146 -40.34 66.34 8.35
N CYS A 147 -41.25 66.17 9.30
CA CYS A 147 -41.23 65.01 10.21
C CYS A 147 -41.40 63.68 9.47
N VAL A 148 -42.30 63.61 8.48
CA VAL A 148 -42.51 62.40 7.68
C VAL A 148 -41.28 62.06 6.84
N ILE A 149 -40.66 63.05 6.19
CA ILE A 149 -39.45 62.85 5.37
C ILE A 149 -38.30 62.31 6.22
N VAL A 150 -38.07 62.88 7.41
CA VAL A 150 -37.01 62.41 8.32
C VAL A 150 -37.24 60.95 8.72
N SER A 151 -38.46 60.58 9.08
CA SER A 151 -38.78 59.19 9.42
C SER A 151 -38.59 58.21 8.26
N LEU A 152 -38.96 58.61 7.03
CA LEU A 152 -38.74 57.79 5.84
C LEU A 152 -37.25 57.60 5.53
N LEU A 153 -36.44 58.65 5.69
CA LEU A 153 -35.00 58.58 5.46
C LEU A 153 -34.32 57.63 6.45
N VAL A 154 -34.69 57.72 7.74
CA VAL A 154 -34.20 56.79 8.77
C VAL A 154 -34.54 55.34 8.40
N LEU A 155 -35.80 55.07 8.03
CA LEU A 155 -36.23 53.74 7.63
C LEU A 155 -35.47 53.22 6.40
N PHE A 156 -35.23 54.07 5.41
CA PHE A 156 -34.46 53.73 4.21
C PHE A 156 -33.01 53.35 4.54
N LEU A 157 -32.34 54.09 5.41
CA LEU A 157 -30.96 53.78 5.83
C LEU A 157 -30.89 52.44 6.58
N PHE A 158 -31.86 52.16 7.45
CA PHE A 158 -31.94 50.88 8.16
C PHE A 158 -32.23 49.71 7.21
N TYR A 159 -33.14 49.89 6.25
CA TYR A 159 -33.41 48.87 5.23
C TYR A 159 -32.16 48.55 4.41
N ARG A 160 -31.46 49.58 3.91
CA ARG A 160 -30.23 49.39 3.12
C ARG A 160 -29.14 48.68 3.92
N ARG A 161 -28.96 49.03 5.19
CA ARG A 161 -28.01 48.33 6.08
C ARG A 161 -28.41 46.88 6.34
N GLY A 162 -29.71 46.62 6.53
CA GLY A 162 -30.22 45.26 6.76
C GLY A 162 -30.04 44.34 5.56
N VAL A 163 -30.31 44.82 4.36
CA VAL A 163 -30.14 44.06 3.10
C VAL A 163 -28.66 43.70 2.88
N ASN A 164 -27.75 44.65 3.09
CA ASN A 164 -26.32 44.39 2.94
C ASN A 164 -25.84 43.28 3.89
N LYS A 165 -26.27 43.31 5.15
CA LYS A 165 -25.90 42.29 6.13
C LYS A 165 -26.44 40.89 5.76
N ILE A 166 -27.67 40.82 5.26
CA ILE A 166 -28.25 39.53 4.80
C ILE A 166 -27.43 38.99 3.63
N ASN A 167 -27.06 39.85 2.68
CA ASN A 167 -26.25 39.45 1.52
C ASN A 167 -24.85 38.98 1.95
N GLU A 168 -24.23 39.61 2.94
CA GLU A 168 -22.95 39.17 3.51
C GLU A 168 -23.06 37.79 4.18
N GLU A 169 -24.11 37.56 4.98
CA GLU A 169 -24.36 36.25 5.61
C GLU A 169 -24.67 35.16 4.58
N GLU A 170 -25.41 35.48 3.52
CA GLU A 170 -25.69 34.54 2.42
C GLU A 170 -24.42 34.20 1.64
N ARG A 171 -23.56 35.19 1.36
CA ARG A 171 -22.25 34.94 0.73
C ARG A 171 -21.36 34.06 1.58
N ALA A 172 -21.25 34.34 2.88
CA ALA A 172 -20.46 33.52 3.79
C ALA A 172 -20.99 32.07 3.86
N LYS A 173 -22.31 31.88 3.90
CA LYS A 173 -22.92 30.54 3.82
C LYS A 173 -22.62 29.85 2.49
N GLN A 174 -22.71 30.58 1.39
CA GLN A 174 -22.43 30.03 0.07
C GLN A 174 -20.96 29.64 -0.09
N GLU A 175 -20.03 30.43 0.43
CA GLU A 175 -18.59 30.11 0.47
C GLU A 175 -18.33 28.83 1.27
N VAL A 176 -18.97 28.68 2.44
CA VAL A 176 -18.88 27.45 3.24
C VAL A 176 -19.45 26.26 2.46
N ILE A 177 -20.63 26.37 1.86
CA ILE A 177 -21.23 25.30 1.05
C ILE A 177 -20.32 24.92 -0.12
N ASN A 178 -19.78 25.90 -0.84
CA ASN A 178 -18.86 25.67 -1.95
C ASN A 178 -17.56 25.01 -1.48
N GLY A 179 -17.04 25.42 -0.32
CA GLY A 179 -15.89 24.80 0.34
C GLY A 179 -16.13 23.33 0.65
N LEU A 180 -17.25 23.01 1.31
CA LEU A 180 -17.65 21.63 1.62
C LEU A 180 -17.86 20.80 0.35
N ALA A 181 -18.47 21.38 -0.69
CA ALA A 181 -18.68 20.69 -1.96
C ALA A 181 -17.35 20.33 -2.64
N ASN A 182 -16.39 21.25 -2.63
CA ASN A 182 -15.06 21.03 -3.20
C ASN A 182 -14.27 19.97 -2.39
N GLU A 183 -14.33 20.03 -1.05
CA GLU A 183 -13.72 19.01 -0.20
C GLU A 183 -14.32 17.63 -0.43
N ARG A 184 -15.65 17.53 -0.52
CA ARG A 184 -16.35 16.29 -0.87
C ARG A 184 -15.91 15.75 -2.23
N GLN A 185 -15.76 16.61 -3.23
CA GLN A 185 -15.30 16.21 -4.56
C GLN A 185 -13.86 15.70 -4.53
N LYS A 186 -12.97 16.36 -3.79
CA LYS A 186 -11.59 15.89 -3.58
C LYS A 186 -11.57 14.52 -2.92
N SER A 187 -12.33 14.31 -1.84
CA SER A 187 -12.42 13.02 -1.16
C SER A 187 -12.96 11.91 -2.08
N LEU A 188 -13.98 12.20 -2.89
CA LEU A 188 -14.49 11.24 -3.89
C LEU A 188 -13.42 10.88 -4.95
N SER A 189 -12.67 11.88 -5.43
CA SER A 189 -11.59 11.63 -6.39
C SER A 189 -10.44 10.80 -5.78
N GLN A 190 -10.12 11.02 -4.50
CA GLN A 190 -9.15 10.22 -3.77
C GLN A 190 -9.62 8.78 -3.57
N LEU A 191 -10.89 8.59 -3.22
CA LEU A 191 -11.50 7.25 -3.11
C LEU A 191 -11.46 6.50 -4.44
N GLY A 192 -11.83 7.15 -5.56
CA GLY A 192 -11.75 6.52 -6.88
C GLY A 192 -10.32 6.13 -7.28
N ARG A 193 -9.32 6.96 -6.92
CA ARG A 193 -7.90 6.62 -7.10
C ARG A 193 -7.47 5.43 -6.26
N LEU A 194 -7.85 5.39 -4.98
CA LEU A 194 -7.52 4.28 -4.07
C LEU A 194 -8.20 2.98 -4.50
N GLU A 195 -9.45 3.05 -4.98
CA GLU A 195 -10.17 1.90 -5.51
C GLU A 195 -9.49 1.35 -6.77
N SER A 196 -9.10 2.23 -7.70
CA SER A 196 -8.34 1.84 -8.90
C SER A 196 -6.99 1.22 -8.54
N GLN A 197 -6.28 1.78 -7.56
CA GLN A 197 -5.03 1.21 -7.05
C GLN A 197 -5.25 -0.16 -6.40
N ARG A 198 -6.32 -0.34 -5.62
CA ARG A 198 -6.67 -1.62 -5.01
C ARG A 198 -6.94 -2.69 -6.08
N ILE A 199 -7.69 -2.34 -7.12
CA ILE A 199 -7.98 -3.26 -8.23
C ILE A 199 -6.67 -3.69 -8.90
N LEU A 200 -5.81 -2.73 -9.26
CA LEU A 200 -4.51 -3.03 -9.87
C LEU A 200 -3.60 -3.86 -8.96
N LEU A 201 -3.57 -3.58 -7.65
CA LEU A 201 -2.79 -4.38 -6.70
C LEU A 201 -3.34 -5.80 -6.58
N SER A 202 -4.66 -5.97 -6.54
CA SER A 202 -5.31 -7.28 -6.47
C SER A 202 -4.97 -8.11 -7.70
N GLU A 203 -5.09 -7.52 -8.88
CA GLU A 203 -4.73 -8.18 -10.14
C GLU A 203 -3.25 -8.59 -10.15
N LYS A 204 -2.36 -7.71 -9.68
CA LYS A 204 -0.92 -8.03 -9.58
C LYS A 204 -0.64 -9.16 -8.57
N ILE A 205 -1.36 -9.20 -7.45
CA ILE A 205 -1.27 -10.28 -6.47
C ILE A 205 -1.73 -11.60 -7.07
N ASP A 206 -2.85 -11.60 -7.81
CA ASP A 206 -3.38 -12.79 -8.46
C ASP A 206 -2.43 -13.33 -9.52
N LEU A 207 -1.81 -12.44 -10.32
CA LEU A 207 -0.77 -12.81 -11.28
C LEU A 207 0.46 -13.41 -10.60
N MET A 208 0.99 -12.77 -9.56
CA MET A 208 2.14 -13.29 -8.80
C MET A 208 1.82 -14.64 -8.15
N LYS A 209 0.58 -14.82 -7.66
CA LYS A 209 0.14 -16.08 -7.08
C LYS A 209 0.09 -17.19 -8.14
N ALA A 210 -0.47 -16.90 -9.31
CA ALA A 210 -0.51 -17.85 -10.42
C ALA A 210 0.90 -18.23 -10.90
N GLU A 211 1.83 -17.27 -10.99
CA GLU A 211 3.24 -17.51 -11.33
C GLU A 211 3.93 -18.37 -10.26
N LEU A 212 3.73 -18.08 -8.98
CA LEU A 212 4.28 -18.88 -7.88
C LEU A 212 3.74 -20.32 -7.88
N ASP A 213 2.43 -20.49 -8.12
CA ASP A 213 1.81 -21.81 -8.18
C ASP A 213 2.33 -22.60 -9.38
N HIS A 214 2.54 -21.95 -10.53
CA HIS A 214 3.17 -22.56 -11.71
C HIS A 214 4.62 -22.99 -11.42
N GLU A 215 5.45 -22.13 -10.85
CA GLU A 215 6.83 -22.48 -10.49
C GLU A 215 6.88 -23.58 -9.43
N ARG A 216 5.95 -23.60 -8.47
CA ARG A 216 5.82 -24.70 -7.50
C ARG A 216 5.47 -26.02 -8.18
N GLN A 217 4.52 -26.02 -9.10
CA GLN A 217 4.16 -27.24 -9.85
C GLN A 217 5.34 -27.73 -10.69
N LYS A 218 6.07 -26.82 -11.34
CA LYS A 218 7.26 -27.15 -12.12
C LYS A 218 8.37 -27.72 -11.24
N ALA A 219 8.63 -27.11 -10.08
CA ALA A 219 9.61 -27.61 -9.12
C ALA A 219 9.22 -29.00 -8.59
N SER A 220 7.95 -29.20 -8.22
CA SER A 220 7.43 -30.50 -7.78
C SER A 220 7.57 -31.56 -8.88
N ALA A 221 7.21 -31.24 -10.13
CA ALA A 221 7.36 -32.17 -11.24
C ALA A 221 8.83 -32.52 -11.54
N THR A 222 9.74 -31.55 -11.39
CA THR A 222 11.18 -31.78 -11.54
C THR A 222 11.73 -32.63 -10.39
N GLU A 223 11.24 -32.41 -9.17
CA GLU A 223 11.58 -33.23 -8.00
C GLU A 223 11.09 -34.67 -8.17
N ASP A 224 9.85 -34.86 -8.63
CA ASP A 224 9.28 -36.19 -8.90
C ASP A 224 10.09 -36.92 -10.00
N GLU A 225 10.44 -36.24 -11.10
CA GLU A 225 11.29 -36.81 -12.16
C GLU A 225 12.68 -37.21 -11.63
N MET A 226 13.30 -36.36 -10.81
CA MET A 226 14.59 -36.67 -10.17
C MET A 226 14.47 -37.85 -9.20
N MET A 227 13.36 -37.97 -8.48
CA MET A 227 13.11 -39.12 -7.60
C MET A 227 12.95 -40.41 -8.38
N ASP A 228 12.23 -40.38 -9.51
CA ASP A 228 12.10 -41.53 -10.41
C ASP A 228 13.47 -41.95 -10.99
N GLU A 229 14.30 -40.99 -11.39
CA GLU A 229 15.68 -41.26 -11.82
C GLU A 229 16.53 -41.87 -10.71
N LEU A 230 16.40 -41.38 -9.47
CA LEU A 230 17.12 -41.89 -8.31
C LEU A 230 16.73 -43.34 -8.02
N VAL A 231 15.42 -43.66 -8.04
CA VAL A 231 14.92 -45.03 -7.87
C VAL A 231 15.46 -45.95 -8.96
N ALA A 232 15.45 -45.51 -10.23
CA ALA A 232 16.01 -46.30 -11.33
C ALA A 232 17.53 -46.52 -11.19
N LEU A 233 18.27 -45.53 -10.69
CA LEU A 233 19.69 -45.66 -10.41
C LEU A 233 19.95 -46.60 -9.23
N GLU A 234 19.15 -46.54 -8.15
CA GLU A 234 19.23 -47.47 -7.02
C GLU A 234 18.97 -48.91 -7.46
N GLU A 235 17.95 -49.14 -8.29
CA GLU A 235 17.66 -50.46 -8.85
C GLU A 235 18.85 -50.98 -9.67
N LYS A 236 19.42 -50.15 -10.55
CA LYS A 236 20.60 -50.50 -11.34
C LYS A 236 21.85 -50.76 -10.49
N ILE A 237 22.04 -50.04 -9.38
CA ILE A 237 23.13 -50.29 -8.44
C ILE A 237 22.92 -51.64 -7.75
N SER A 238 21.70 -51.93 -7.30
CA SER A 238 21.33 -53.20 -6.67
C SER A 238 21.56 -54.39 -7.61
N GLU A 239 21.15 -54.28 -8.88
CA GLU A 239 21.41 -55.31 -9.89
C GLU A 239 22.91 -55.52 -10.12
N ASN A 240 23.70 -54.45 -10.23
CA ASN A 240 25.14 -54.56 -10.41
C ASN A 240 25.82 -55.19 -9.18
N LEU A 241 25.39 -54.86 -7.97
CA LEU A 241 25.87 -55.48 -6.73
C LEU A 241 25.58 -56.98 -6.73
N ALA A 242 24.36 -57.39 -7.07
CA ALA A 242 24.00 -58.79 -7.16
C ALA A 242 24.84 -59.55 -8.20
N GLN A 243 25.09 -58.92 -9.36
CA GLN A 243 25.98 -59.49 -10.39
C GLN A 243 27.43 -59.61 -9.91
N GLN A 244 27.95 -58.60 -9.21
CA GLN A 244 29.30 -58.65 -8.63
C GLN A 244 29.43 -59.76 -7.59
N ASP A 245 28.45 -59.92 -6.71
CA ASP A 245 28.44 -61.00 -5.71
C ASP A 245 28.42 -62.38 -6.37
N GLN A 246 27.60 -62.56 -7.43
CA GLN A 246 27.58 -63.80 -8.19
C GLN A 246 28.95 -64.09 -8.84
N GLN A 247 29.57 -63.09 -9.48
CA GLN A 247 30.91 -63.22 -10.07
C GLN A 247 31.98 -63.56 -9.03
N LEU A 248 31.87 -62.99 -7.83
CA LEU A 248 32.79 -63.26 -6.73
C LEU A 248 32.64 -64.70 -6.20
N GLN A 249 31.40 -65.18 -6.08
CA GLN A 249 31.11 -66.58 -5.73
C GLN A 249 31.65 -67.54 -6.79
N GLU A 250 31.43 -67.26 -8.07
CA GLU A 250 31.98 -68.06 -9.17
C GLU A 250 33.51 -68.08 -9.16
N THR A 251 34.14 -66.92 -8.94
CA THR A 251 35.59 -66.81 -8.83
C THR A 251 36.13 -67.64 -7.67
N ASN A 252 35.46 -67.62 -6.51
CA ASN A 252 35.85 -68.44 -5.36
C ASN A 252 35.70 -69.93 -5.65
N ASN A 253 34.60 -70.35 -6.26
CA ASN A 253 34.37 -71.75 -6.66
C ASN A 253 35.43 -72.23 -7.67
N LEU A 254 35.77 -71.40 -8.66
CA LEU A 254 36.84 -71.69 -9.61
C LEU A 254 38.21 -71.79 -8.92
N LYS A 255 38.53 -70.90 -7.98
CA LYS A 255 39.76 -70.98 -7.17
C LYS A 255 39.83 -72.28 -6.37
N GLU A 256 38.73 -72.71 -5.77
CA GLU A 256 38.66 -73.98 -5.04
C GLU A 256 38.88 -75.19 -5.97
N LYS A 257 38.23 -75.20 -7.13
CA LYS A 257 38.43 -76.24 -8.15
C LYS A 257 39.89 -76.31 -8.60
N ILE A 258 40.51 -75.16 -8.89
CA ILE A 258 41.93 -75.10 -9.28
C ILE A 258 42.80 -75.70 -8.17
N LYS A 259 42.59 -75.30 -6.92
CA LYS A 259 43.35 -75.83 -5.78
C LYS A 259 43.19 -77.35 -5.62
N GLN A 260 42.00 -77.88 -5.87
CA GLN A 260 41.77 -79.32 -5.86
C GLN A 260 42.52 -80.02 -6.99
N PHE A 261 42.45 -79.49 -8.22
CA PHE A 261 43.18 -80.03 -9.37
C PHE A 261 44.70 -80.01 -9.16
N GLU A 262 45.26 -78.94 -8.60
CA GLU A 262 46.68 -78.83 -8.26
C GLU A 262 47.10 -79.92 -7.26
N LYS A 263 46.33 -80.11 -6.18
CA LYS A 263 46.60 -81.14 -5.18
C LYS A 263 46.57 -82.56 -5.75
N GLU A 264 45.59 -82.84 -6.61
CA GLU A 264 45.49 -84.13 -7.31
C GLU A 264 46.67 -84.35 -8.25
N ASN A 265 47.12 -83.31 -8.95
CA ASN A 265 48.25 -83.38 -9.86
C ASN A 265 49.59 -83.58 -9.12
N GLU A 266 49.79 -82.89 -7.99
CA GLU A 266 50.95 -83.13 -7.12
C GLU A 266 51.01 -84.56 -6.60
N ALA A 267 49.88 -85.13 -6.17
CA ALA A 267 49.81 -86.51 -5.71
C ALA A 267 50.18 -87.50 -6.82
N LYS A 268 49.66 -87.29 -8.04
CA LYS A 268 50.00 -88.09 -9.23
C LYS A 268 51.49 -88.01 -9.56
N ASN A 269 52.08 -86.81 -9.56
CA ASN A 269 53.51 -86.63 -9.82
C ASN A 269 54.39 -87.34 -8.78
N ARG A 270 54.04 -87.27 -7.49
CA ARG A 270 54.78 -88.00 -6.43
C ARG A 270 54.71 -89.51 -6.62
N GLN A 271 53.58 -90.04 -7.07
CA GLN A 271 53.43 -91.48 -7.33
C GLN A 271 54.27 -91.92 -8.53
N LEU A 272 54.32 -91.12 -9.60
CA LEU A 272 55.12 -91.40 -10.79
C LEU A 272 56.62 -91.44 -10.47
N LEU A 273 57.14 -90.47 -9.72
CA LEU A 273 58.55 -90.43 -9.30
C LEU A 273 58.96 -91.66 -8.47
N LYS A 274 58.12 -92.10 -7.52
CA LYS A 274 58.37 -93.32 -6.74
C LYS A 274 58.43 -94.58 -7.62
N GLY A 275 57.61 -94.65 -8.65
CA GLY A 275 57.61 -95.75 -9.63
C GLY A 275 58.92 -95.82 -10.41
N VAL A 276 59.41 -94.68 -10.90
CA VAL A 276 60.68 -94.56 -11.64
C VAL A 276 61.88 -94.99 -10.78
N ASP A 277 61.93 -94.56 -9.51
CA ASP A 277 63.01 -94.93 -8.58
C ASP A 277 63.05 -96.44 -8.27
N ALA A 278 61.89 -97.07 -8.11
CA ALA A 278 61.80 -98.51 -7.87
C ALA A 278 62.33 -99.32 -9.06
N VAL A 279 61.97 -98.91 -10.29
CA VAL A 279 62.45 -99.52 -11.54
C VAL A 279 63.96 -99.37 -11.69
N ARG A 280 64.51 -98.16 -11.41
CA ARG A 280 65.95 -97.90 -11.46
C ARG A 280 66.75 -98.86 -10.57
N LYS A 281 66.30 -99.04 -9.32
CA LYS A 281 66.93 -99.95 -8.35
C LYS A 281 66.87 -101.40 -8.82
N ARG A 282 65.73 -101.85 -9.36
CA ARG A 282 65.54 -103.20 -9.89
C ARG A 282 66.50 -103.51 -11.04
N PHE A 283 66.57 -102.63 -12.04
CA PHE A 283 67.42 -102.86 -13.19
C PHE A 283 68.91 -102.83 -12.85
N SER A 284 69.33 -101.94 -11.95
CA SER A 284 70.73 -101.87 -11.50
C SER A 284 71.20 -103.15 -10.78
N ALA A 285 70.28 -103.84 -10.09
CA ALA A 285 70.59 -105.08 -9.38
C ALA A 285 70.65 -106.31 -10.30
N LEU A 286 69.72 -106.41 -11.28
CA LEU A 286 69.54 -107.60 -12.12
C LEU A 286 70.47 -107.64 -13.33
N TYR A 287 70.71 -106.51 -14.00
CA TYR A 287 71.41 -106.50 -15.30
C TYR A 287 72.76 -105.80 -15.23
N LYS A 288 73.80 -106.56 -14.83
CA LYS A 288 75.15 -106.02 -14.60
C LYS A 288 75.95 -105.71 -15.88
N LYS A 289 75.54 -106.24 -17.05
CA LYS A 289 76.21 -105.98 -18.34
C LYS A 289 75.52 -104.89 -19.16
N ILE A 290 74.43 -104.32 -18.65
CA ILE A 290 73.67 -103.24 -19.28
C ILE A 290 73.80 -101.94 -18.49
N THR A 291 73.94 -100.83 -19.21
CA THR A 291 73.74 -99.48 -18.65
C THR A 291 72.40 -98.95 -19.14
N ILE A 292 71.55 -98.41 -18.26
CA ILE A 292 70.24 -97.88 -18.66
C ILE A 292 70.20 -96.39 -18.43
N HIS A 293 69.86 -95.64 -19.48
CA HIS A 293 69.71 -94.19 -19.43
C HIS A 293 68.41 -93.80 -18.70
N GLU A 294 68.40 -92.66 -18.02
CA GLU A 294 67.26 -92.15 -17.24
C GLU A 294 65.94 -92.18 -18.02
N LYS A 295 66.00 -91.74 -19.28
CA LYS A 295 64.85 -91.71 -20.18
C LYS A 295 64.22 -93.08 -20.46
N ALA A 296 65.03 -94.14 -20.48
CA ALA A 296 64.53 -95.51 -20.61
C ALA A 296 63.84 -96.01 -19.34
N ILE A 297 64.24 -95.52 -18.16
CA ILE A 297 63.63 -95.88 -16.87
C ILE A 297 62.25 -95.22 -16.74
N GLU A 298 62.17 -93.92 -17.03
CA GLU A 298 60.89 -93.19 -17.12
C GLU A 298 59.94 -93.86 -18.10
N GLY A 299 60.41 -94.11 -19.32
CA GLY A 299 59.61 -94.71 -20.36
C GLY A 299 59.17 -96.14 -20.06
N PHE A 300 59.95 -96.91 -19.29
CA PHE A 300 59.56 -98.23 -18.80
C PHE A 300 58.53 -98.17 -17.67
N ALA A 301 58.66 -97.20 -16.74
CA ALA A 301 57.71 -97.05 -15.63
C ALA A 301 56.28 -96.75 -16.12
N ASP A 302 56.16 -95.99 -17.22
CA ASP A 302 54.90 -95.60 -17.86
C ASP A 302 54.26 -96.69 -18.75
N LEU A 303 54.94 -97.82 -18.98
CA LEU A 303 54.36 -98.92 -19.75
C LEU A 303 53.25 -99.65 -18.96
N THR A 304 52.31 -100.25 -19.69
CA THR A 304 51.38 -101.23 -19.10
C THR A 304 52.12 -102.50 -18.67
N GLU A 305 51.60 -103.23 -17.68
CA GLU A 305 52.29 -104.40 -17.12
C GLU A 305 52.64 -105.46 -18.18
N GLU A 306 51.77 -105.71 -19.15
CA GLU A 306 52.03 -106.63 -20.26
C GLU A 306 53.24 -106.19 -21.11
N LEU A 307 53.36 -104.88 -21.39
CA LEU A 307 54.48 -104.32 -22.14
C LEU A 307 55.76 -104.30 -21.31
N LYS A 308 55.68 -104.08 -19.99
CA LYS A 308 56.84 -104.14 -19.09
C LYS A 308 57.49 -105.52 -19.10
N ILE A 309 56.70 -106.58 -18.96
CA ILE A 309 57.19 -107.96 -18.97
C ILE A 309 57.93 -108.26 -20.28
N LYS A 310 57.35 -107.86 -21.41
CA LYS A 310 57.96 -108.08 -22.73
C LYS A 310 59.15 -107.19 -23.02
N ALA A 311 59.18 -105.96 -22.49
CA ALA A 311 60.35 -105.10 -22.56
C ALA A 311 61.50 -105.69 -21.75
N GLU A 312 61.23 -106.15 -20.52
CA GLU A 312 62.22 -106.74 -19.61
C GLU A 312 62.78 -108.05 -20.16
N GLU A 313 61.98 -108.86 -20.87
CA GLU A 313 62.45 -110.03 -21.62
C GLU A 313 63.52 -109.66 -22.66
N VAL A 314 63.33 -108.56 -23.41
CA VAL A 314 64.33 -108.06 -24.36
C VAL A 314 65.56 -107.51 -23.64
N VAL A 315 65.40 -106.80 -22.52
CA VAL A 315 66.53 -106.35 -21.69
C VAL A 315 67.35 -107.53 -21.18
N HIS A 316 66.70 -108.60 -20.74
CA HIS A 316 67.37 -109.82 -20.30
C HIS A 316 68.18 -110.46 -21.43
N GLN A 317 67.60 -110.59 -22.63
CA GLN A 317 68.30 -111.13 -23.80
C GLN A 317 69.52 -110.26 -24.19
N LEU A 318 69.38 -108.93 -24.12
CA LEU A 318 70.49 -108.00 -24.36
C LEU A 318 71.61 -108.12 -23.30
N ASN A 319 71.28 -108.51 -22.07
CA ASN A 319 72.25 -108.68 -20.99
C ASN A 319 73.03 -109.99 -21.16
N ASP A 320 72.40 -111.04 -21.67
CA ASP A 320 73.04 -112.34 -21.86
C ASP A 320 73.92 -112.38 -23.12
N ASP A 321 73.32 -112.18 -24.30
CA ASP A 321 74.01 -112.07 -25.58
C ASP A 321 73.30 -111.06 -26.52
N PRO A 322 73.90 -109.88 -26.75
CA PRO A 322 73.34 -108.85 -27.63
C PRO A 322 73.10 -109.29 -29.08
N LYS A 323 73.76 -110.36 -29.54
CA LYS A 323 73.63 -110.85 -30.93
C LYS A 323 72.35 -111.66 -31.18
N MET A 324 71.72 -112.15 -30.11
CA MET A 324 70.51 -112.98 -30.20
C MET A 324 69.23 -112.17 -30.38
N VAL A 325 69.30 -110.85 -30.19
CA VAL A 325 68.13 -109.96 -30.28
C VAL A 325 67.84 -109.56 -31.72
N GLN A 326 66.59 -109.73 -32.16
CA GLN A 326 66.16 -109.36 -33.51
C GLN A 326 66.08 -107.84 -33.66
N ILE A 327 67.08 -107.27 -34.36
CA ILE A 327 67.14 -105.84 -34.67
C ILE A 327 66.24 -105.55 -35.87
N LYS A 328 65.29 -104.62 -35.72
CA LYS A 328 64.41 -104.22 -36.84
C LYS A 328 65.13 -103.29 -37.82
N ARG A 329 65.78 -102.25 -37.31
CA ARG A 329 66.52 -101.26 -38.12
C ARG A 329 67.60 -100.57 -37.30
N LYS A 330 68.59 -100.02 -37.99
CA LYS A 330 69.57 -99.10 -37.44
C LYS A 330 69.03 -97.67 -37.56
N VAL A 331 69.09 -96.90 -36.49
CA VAL A 331 68.67 -95.50 -36.45
C VAL A 331 69.93 -94.64 -36.39
N PHE A 332 70.11 -93.75 -37.36
CA PHE A 332 71.25 -92.84 -37.45
C PHE A 332 70.83 -91.44 -37.04
N GLY A 333 71.59 -90.81 -36.13
CA GLY A 333 71.42 -89.40 -35.79
C GLY A 333 71.98 -88.47 -36.87
N LYS A 334 71.48 -87.22 -36.94
CA LYS A 334 71.84 -86.22 -37.97
C LYS A 334 73.31 -85.74 -37.97
N LYS A 335 74.11 -86.08 -36.96
CA LYS A 335 75.55 -85.78 -36.92
C LYS A 335 76.31 -87.07 -36.59
N SER A 336 77.19 -87.51 -37.48
CA SER A 336 78.07 -88.71 -37.40
C SER A 336 78.46 -89.13 -35.96
N ARG A 337 77.57 -89.87 -35.29
CA ARG A 337 77.77 -90.46 -33.97
C ARG A 337 77.09 -91.84 -33.95
N GLU A 338 77.56 -92.65 -33.02
CA GLU A 338 77.36 -94.09 -32.81
C GLU A 338 76.02 -94.71 -33.29
N THR A 339 76.09 -95.96 -33.78
CA THR A 339 74.92 -96.67 -34.32
C THR A 339 73.96 -97.11 -33.21
N VAL A 340 72.74 -96.58 -33.21
CA VAL A 340 71.64 -96.99 -32.33
C VAL A 340 70.76 -98.03 -33.03
N PHE A 341 70.38 -99.07 -32.32
CA PHE A 341 69.55 -100.17 -32.82
C PHE A 341 68.14 -100.07 -32.26
N GLU A 342 67.14 -100.22 -33.12
CA GLU A 342 65.73 -100.31 -32.72
C GLU A 342 65.27 -101.77 -32.65
N VAL A 343 64.75 -102.14 -31.49
CA VAL A 343 64.09 -103.43 -31.23
C VAL A 343 62.61 -103.21 -31.00
N ILE A 344 61.81 -104.11 -31.56
CA ILE A 344 60.38 -104.17 -31.29
C ILE A 344 60.12 -105.27 -30.28
N PHE A 345 59.33 -104.94 -29.25
CA PHE A 345 58.73 -105.93 -28.36
C PHE A 345 57.21 -105.76 -28.37
N ALA A 346 56.48 -106.86 -28.14
CA ALA A 346 55.02 -106.89 -28.02
C ALA A 346 54.26 -106.08 -29.09
N TYR A 347 54.72 -106.10 -30.35
CA TYR A 347 54.20 -105.38 -31.54
C TYR A 347 54.22 -103.83 -31.48
N LYS A 348 53.83 -103.24 -30.35
CA LYS A 348 53.69 -101.78 -30.15
C LYS A 348 54.83 -101.17 -29.35
N GLY A 349 55.66 -101.97 -28.67
CA GLY A 349 56.83 -101.52 -27.90
C GLY A 349 58.03 -101.20 -28.78
N ARG A 350 58.84 -100.23 -28.36
CA ARG A 350 60.09 -99.81 -29.02
C ARG A 350 61.18 -99.66 -27.97
N LEU A 351 62.31 -100.32 -28.19
CA LEU A 351 63.50 -100.22 -27.36
C LEU A 351 64.67 -99.80 -28.23
N TYR A 352 65.38 -98.76 -27.81
CA TYR A 352 66.54 -98.24 -28.52
C TYR A 352 67.79 -98.45 -27.67
N PHE A 353 68.79 -99.12 -28.24
CA PHE A 353 70.04 -99.42 -27.54
C PHE A 353 71.26 -99.22 -28.42
N ARG A 354 72.43 -99.05 -27.82
CA ARG A 354 73.74 -99.02 -28.50
C ARG A 354 74.73 -99.96 -27.84
N ASN A 355 75.71 -100.41 -28.60
CA ASN A 355 76.79 -101.25 -28.09
C ASN A 355 77.96 -100.38 -27.60
N ILE A 356 78.47 -100.67 -26.42
CA ILE A 356 79.63 -100.03 -25.81
C ILE A 356 80.81 -101.00 -25.83
N SER A 357 82.04 -100.47 -25.81
CA SER A 357 83.28 -101.25 -25.68
C SER A 357 83.21 -102.25 -24.52
N GLY A 358 83.67 -103.48 -24.74
CA GLY A 358 83.72 -104.53 -23.72
C GLY A 358 82.47 -105.42 -23.62
N ASN A 359 81.74 -105.62 -24.73
CA ASN A 359 80.52 -106.45 -24.80
C ASN A 359 79.41 -106.00 -23.83
N ARG A 360 79.32 -104.68 -23.60
CA ARG A 360 78.27 -104.04 -22.79
C ARG A 360 77.29 -103.32 -23.69
N VAL A 361 76.04 -103.24 -23.26
CA VAL A 361 74.96 -102.57 -23.99
C VAL A 361 74.45 -101.39 -23.18
N GLU A 362 74.13 -100.29 -23.84
CA GLU A 362 73.41 -99.19 -23.22
C GLU A 362 72.02 -99.02 -23.82
N ILE A 363 71.00 -99.03 -22.98
CA ILE A 363 69.61 -98.80 -23.35
C ILE A 363 69.30 -97.32 -23.16
N LEU A 364 68.93 -96.64 -24.24
CA LEU A 364 68.74 -95.19 -24.27
C LEU A 364 67.28 -94.81 -24.03
N VAL A 365 66.34 -95.53 -24.66
CA VAL A 365 64.90 -95.27 -24.55
C VAL A 365 64.12 -96.58 -24.62
N ILE A 366 63.11 -96.70 -23.75
CA ILE A 366 62.06 -97.72 -23.82
C ILE A 366 60.75 -96.96 -23.94
N GLY A 367 59.93 -97.29 -24.93
CA GLY A 367 58.67 -96.58 -25.18
C GLY A 367 57.70 -97.38 -26.03
N THR A 368 56.66 -96.69 -26.51
CA THR A 368 55.65 -97.27 -27.40
C THR A 368 55.67 -96.58 -28.76
N LYS A 369 54.94 -97.14 -29.73
CA LYS A 369 54.75 -96.50 -31.04
C LYS A 369 54.19 -95.07 -30.93
N LEU A 370 53.43 -94.74 -29.89
CA LEU A 370 52.85 -93.40 -29.69
C LEU A 370 53.91 -92.37 -29.21
N THR A 371 54.91 -92.82 -28.46
CA THR A 371 56.01 -91.96 -27.98
C THR A 371 57.15 -91.86 -28.98
N GLN A 372 57.14 -92.67 -30.05
CA GLN A 372 58.22 -92.79 -31.03
C GLN A 372 58.75 -91.44 -31.56
N ASN A 373 57.89 -90.47 -31.90
CA ASN A 373 58.36 -89.18 -32.41
C ASN A 373 59.13 -88.37 -31.36
N LYS A 374 58.70 -88.43 -30.09
CA LYS A 374 59.39 -87.79 -28.96
C LYS A 374 60.70 -88.52 -28.64
N ASP A 375 60.67 -89.85 -28.69
CA ASP A 375 61.82 -90.72 -28.42
C ASP A 375 62.93 -90.53 -29.46
N LEU A 376 62.58 -90.46 -30.74
CA LEU A 376 63.52 -90.17 -31.84
C LEU A 376 64.09 -88.74 -31.73
N ALA A 377 63.26 -87.75 -31.38
CA ALA A 377 63.72 -86.38 -31.17
C ALA A 377 64.67 -86.25 -29.96
N PHE A 378 64.56 -87.13 -28.97
CA PHE A 378 65.50 -87.22 -27.86
C PHE A 378 66.82 -87.88 -28.30
N LEU A 379 66.75 -88.98 -29.06
CA LEU A 379 67.93 -89.65 -29.62
C LEU A 379 68.72 -88.75 -30.58
N ASP A 380 68.06 -87.84 -31.30
CA ASP A 380 68.71 -86.84 -32.15
C ASP A 380 69.49 -85.76 -31.36
N LYS A 381 69.22 -85.61 -30.05
CA LYS A 381 69.84 -84.60 -29.18
C LYS A 381 70.99 -85.14 -28.31
N LEU A 382 71.11 -86.46 -28.17
CA LEU A 382 72.22 -87.18 -27.53
C LEU A 382 73.48 -87.13 -28.42
#